data_AF-A0A653C1H4-F1
#
_entry.id   AF-A0A653C1H4-F1
#
_cell.length_a   1.000
_cell.length_b   1.000
_cell.length_c   1.000
_cell.angle_alpha   90.00
_cell.angle_beta   90.00
_cell.angle_gamma   90.00
#
_symmetry.space_group_name_H-M   'P 1'
#
loop_
_entity.id
_entity.type
_entity.pdbx_description
1 polymer ?
#
loop_
_entity_poly.entity_id
_entity_poly.type
_entity_poly.pdbx_seq_one_letter_code
_entity_poly.pdbx_strand_id
1 'polypeptide(L)'
;QLITPHAIRVQTPPRHIPGVVEVTLSYKSKQFCKGAPGRFVYVSLNEPTIDYGFQRLQKLIPRHPGDPEKLPKEIILKRAADLAEALYSMPRNNQLSLSAPRSPTMPNNGMTSTFNAYAGQLAVTVQDTGNGQWSEGFFF
;
A
#
# COMPACT_ATOMS: atom_id res chain seq x y z
N GLN A 1 7.84 18.54 -28.12
CA GLN A 1 8.69 19.74 -27.96
C GLN A 1 10.01 19.30 -27.34
N LEU A 2 11.14 19.71 -27.92
CA LEU A 2 12.46 19.49 -27.30
C LEU A 2 12.61 20.46 -26.12
N ILE A 3 12.94 19.95 -24.93
CA ILE A 3 13.25 20.78 -23.76
C ILE A 3 14.77 20.98 -23.70
N THR A 4 15.52 19.88 -23.72
CA THR A 4 16.99 19.84 -23.76
C THR A 4 17.43 18.73 -24.71
N PRO A 5 18.73 18.63 -25.08
CA PRO A 5 19.23 17.51 -25.87
C PRO A 5 18.91 16.11 -25.29
N HIS A 6 18.63 16.03 -23.99
CA HIS A 6 18.32 14.79 -23.27
C HIS A 6 16.87 14.69 -22.80
N ALA A 7 16.02 15.67 -23.12
CA ALA A 7 14.64 15.72 -22.65
C ALA A 7 13.69 16.20 -23.73
N ILE A 8 12.67 15.37 -24.00
CA ILE A 8 11.61 15.67 -24.97
C ILE A 8 10.27 15.61 -24.25
N ARG A 9 9.48 16.68 -24.36
CA ARG A 9 8.09 16.70 -23.94
C ARG A 9 7.19 16.16 -25.05
N VAL A 10 6.35 15.20 -24.69
CA VAL A 10 5.29 14.65 -25.53
C VAL A 10 3.95 14.73 -24.80
N GLN A 11 2.87 14.82 -25.55
CA GLN A 11 1.52 14.64 -24.99
C GLN A 11 1.09 13.21 -25.30
N THR A 12 0.65 12.48 -24.28
CA THR A 12 0.16 11.12 -24.43
C THR A 12 -1.15 11.12 -25.20
N PRO A 13 -1.25 10.47 -26.36
CA PRO A 13 -2.49 10.41 -27.11
C PRO A 13 -3.55 9.60 -26.35
N PRO A 14 -4.85 9.92 -26.49
CA PRO A 14 -5.93 9.10 -25.94
C PRO A 14 -5.88 7.68 -26.51
N ARG A 15 -6.09 6.68 -25.66
CA ARG A 15 -6.10 5.26 -26.05
C ARG A 15 -7.24 4.56 -25.32
N HIS A 16 -8.07 3.83 -26.06
CA HIS A 16 -9.21 3.11 -25.49
C HIS A 16 -8.82 1.75 -24.87
N ILE A 17 -7.71 1.17 -25.32
CA ILE A 17 -7.24 -0.14 -24.86
C ILE A 17 -6.15 0.07 -23.80
N PRO A 18 -6.32 -0.43 -22.56
CA PRO A 18 -5.28 -0.39 -21.54
C PRO A 18 -4.11 -1.32 -21.90
N GLY A 19 -2.99 -1.17 -21.20
CA GLY A 19 -1.82 -2.03 -21.32
C GLY A 19 -0.55 -1.28 -21.68
N VAL A 20 0.53 -2.05 -21.81
CA VAL A 20 1.88 -1.55 -22.10
C VAL A 20 1.99 -1.21 -23.58
N VAL A 21 2.62 -0.08 -23.88
CA VAL A 21 3.03 0.32 -25.23
C VAL A 21 4.52 0.58 -25.27
N GLU A 22 5.13 0.22 -26.39
CA GLU A 22 6.52 0.53 -26.67
C GLU A 22 6.63 1.93 -27.28
N VAL A 23 7.52 2.73 -26.70
CA VAL A 23 7.84 4.09 -27.14
C VAL A 23 9.15 4.04 -27.90
N THR A 24 9.07 4.43 -29.16
CA THR A 24 10.23 4.50 -30.08
C THR A 24 10.36 5.90 -30.63
N LEU A 25 11.53 6.24 -31.14
CA LEU A 25 11.78 7.53 -31.78
C LEU A 25 11.76 7.35 -33.30
N SER A 26 11.24 8.35 -34.03
CA SER A 26 11.25 8.37 -35.48
C SER A 26 11.69 9.72 -36.02
N TYR A 27 12.62 9.74 -36.97
CA TYR A 27 13.04 10.96 -37.67
C TYR A 27 13.35 10.64 -39.13
N LYS A 28 12.79 11.43 -40.06
CA LYS A 28 12.96 11.23 -41.52
C LYS A 28 12.73 9.77 -41.96
N SER A 29 11.63 9.16 -41.50
CA SER A 29 11.25 7.77 -41.77
C SER A 29 12.24 6.71 -41.26
N LYS A 30 13.24 7.08 -40.46
CA LYS A 30 14.10 6.15 -39.73
C LYS A 30 13.60 6.02 -38.30
N GLN A 31 13.45 4.78 -37.84
CA GLN A 31 13.00 4.47 -36.48
C GLN A 31 14.19 4.03 -35.64
N PHE A 32 14.25 4.54 -34.41
CA PHE A 32 15.32 4.34 -33.44
C PHE A 32 14.76 3.71 -32.16
N CYS A 33 15.65 3.22 -31.30
CA CYS A 33 15.31 2.56 -30.04
C CYS A 33 14.45 1.29 -30.20
N LYS A 34 14.46 0.62 -31.37
CA LYS A 34 13.72 -0.64 -31.55
C LYS A 34 14.24 -1.78 -30.67
N GLY A 35 15.55 -1.84 -30.42
CA GLY A 35 16.16 -2.87 -29.56
C GLY A 35 16.07 -2.57 -28.07
N ALA A 36 15.72 -1.33 -27.70
CA ALA A 36 15.55 -0.88 -26.32
C ALA A 36 14.47 0.21 -26.27
N PRO A 37 13.20 -0.16 -26.51
CA PRO A 37 12.10 0.79 -26.52
C PRO A 37 11.80 1.28 -25.10
N GLY A 38 11.36 2.53 -24.99
CA GLY A 38 10.73 3.02 -23.76
C GLY A 38 9.42 2.26 -23.53
N ARG A 39 8.98 2.16 -22.28
CA ARG A 39 7.69 1.53 -21.94
C ARG A 39 6.78 2.55 -21.31
N PHE A 40 5.55 2.63 -21.81
CA PHE A 40 4.50 3.45 -21.24
C PHE A 40 3.27 2.58 -20.99
N VAL A 41 2.56 2.81 -19.89
CA VAL A 41 1.40 1.97 -19.50
C VAL A 41 0.14 2.81 -19.51
N TYR A 42 -0.84 2.38 -20.30
CA TYR A 42 -2.20 2.92 -20.24
C TYR A 42 -3.01 2.13 -19.21
N VAL A 43 -3.54 2.83 -18.21
CA VAL A 43 -4.41 2.23 -17.19
C VAL A 43 -5.84 2.70 -17.44
N SER A 44 -6.80 1.77 -17.44
CA SER A 44 -8.22 2.11 -17.52
C SER A 44 -8.76 2.38 -16.12
N LEU A 45 -9.48 3.50 -15.97
CA LEU A 45 -10.18 3.82 -14.71
C LEU A 45 -11.50 3.04 -14.52
N ASN A 46 -11.90 2.28 -15.55
CA ASN A 46 -13.10 1.45 -15.60
C ASN A 46 -12.76 -0.05 -15.52
N GLU A 47 -11.54 -0.39 -15.08
CA GLU A 47 -11.20 -1.78 -14.82
C GLU A 47 -12.07 -2.33 -13.67
N PRO A 48 -12.53 -3.60 -13.75
CA PRO A 48 -13.39 -4.18 -12.72
C PRO A 48 -12.74 -4.20 -11.34
N THR A 49 -11.41 -4.36 -11.28
CA THR A 49 -10.60 -4.31 -10.06
C THR A 49 -10.61 -2.92 -9.42
N ILE A 50 -10.43 -1.87 -10.22
CA ILE A 50 -10.46 -0.47 -9.78
C ILE A 50 -11.87 -0.08 -9.33
N ASP A 51 -12.89 -0.41 -10.12
CA ASP A 51 -14.28 -0.12 -9.78
C ASP A 51 -14.72 -0.86 -8.51
N TYR A 52 -14.30 -2.12 -8.32
CA TYR A 52 -14.52 -2.85 -7.07
C TYR A 52 -13.83 -2.17 -5.88
N GLY A 53 -12.60 -1.67 -6.06
CA GLY A 53 -11.90 -0.88 -5.05
C GLY A 53 -12.68 0.36 -4.62
N PHE A 54 -13.21 1.12 -5.59
CA PHE A 54 -14.06 2.28 -5.32
C PHE A 54 -15.37 1.92 -4.63
N GLN A 55 -16.02 0.82 -5.02
CA GLN A 55 -17.23 0.33 -4.34
C GLN A 55 -16.95 -0.01 -2.87
N ARG A 56 -15.79 -0.62 -2.59
CA ARG A 56 -15.38 -0.93 -1.22
C ARG A 56 -15.09 0.34 -0.41
N LEU A 57 -14.37 1.29 -0.99
CA LEU A 57 -14.09 2.57 -0.33
C LEU A 57 -15.37 3.37 -0.06
N GLN A 58 -16.33 3.36 -0.99
CA GLN A 58 -17.63 4.03 -0.79
C GLN A 58 -18.39 3.51 0.44
N LYS A 59 -18.19 2.25 0.83
CA LYS A 59 -18.77 1.67 2.06
C LYS A 59 -17.99 2.04 3.33
N LEU A 60 -16.68 2.23 3.22
CA LEU A 60 -15.79 2.48 4.35
C LEU A 60 -15.66 3.97 4.70
N ILE A 61 -15.87 4.84 3.72
CA ILE A 61 -15.71 6.29 3.89
C ILE A 61 -16.96 6.88 4.55
N PRO A 62 -16.81 7.61 5.67
CA PRO A 62 -17.91 8.33 6.29
C PRO A 62 -18.52 9.37 5.35
N ARG A 63 -19.85 9.40 5.31
CA ARG A 63 -20.62 10.39 4.55
C ARG A 63 -21.00 11.55 5.47
N HIS A 64 -20.86 12.77 4.95
CA HIS A 64 -21.21 14.00 5.64
C HIS A 64 -22.61 14.47 5.17
N PRO A 65 -23.34 15.24 6.00
CA PRO A 65 -24.58 15.88 5.56
C PRO A 65 -24.32 16.76 4.32
N GLY A 66 -25.08 16.52 3.25
CA GLY A 66 -24.91 17.21 1.96
C GLY A 66 -24.14 16.42 0.89
N ASP A 67 -23.61 15.23 1.22
CA ASP A 67 -22.94 14.39 0.23
C ASP A 67 -23.95 13.75 -0.76
N PRO A 68 -23.66 13.78 -2.08
CA PRO A 68 -24.47 13.10 -3.08
C PRO A 68 -24.49 11.59 -2.84
N GLU A 69 -25.55 10.91 -3.27
CA GLU A 69 -25.73 9.45 -3.12
C GLU A 69 -24.52 8.66 -3.61
N LYS A 70 -23.95 9.08 -4.74
CA LYS A 70 -22.70 8.59 -5.28
C LYS A 70 -21.62 9.64 -5.12
N LEU A 71 -20.67 9.38 -4.22
CA LEU A 71 -19.49 10.22 -4.05
C LEU A 71 -18.62 10.16 -5.32
N PRO A 72 -18.10 11.31 -5.81
CA PRO A 72 -17.14 11.32 -6.91
C PRO A 72 -15.82 10.64 -6.50
N LYS A 73 -15.13 10.03 -7.47
CA LYS A 73 -13.90 9.24 -7.23
C LYS A 73 -12.83 10.08 -6.53
N GLU A 74 -12.70 11.38 -6.84
CA GLU A 74 -11.75 12.26 -6.14
C GLU A 74 -12.04 12.45 -4.64
N ILE A 75 -13.30 12.56 -4.23
CA ILE A 75 -13.67 12.76 -2.81
C ILE A 75 -13.43 11.48 -2.03
N ILE A 76 -13.75 10.32 -2.64
CA ILE A 76 -13.46 9.01 -2.06
C ILE A 76 -11.95 8.88 -1.79
N LEU A 77 -11.10 9.18 -2.77
CA LEU A 77 -9.66 9.07 -2.59
C LEU A 77 -9.13 10.04 -1.53
N LYS A 78 -9.60 11.29 -1.54
CA LYS A 78 -9.20 12.30 -0.54
C LYS A 78 -9.49 11.82 0.88
N ARG A 79 -10.74 11.41 1.16
CA ARG A 79 -11.13 10.97 2.50
C ARG A 79 -10.45 9.67 2.91
N ALA A 80 -10.24 8.74 1.98
CA ALA A 80 -9.48 7.52 2.25
C ALA A 80 -8.03 7.85 2.66
N ALA A 81 -7.40 8.83 2.01
CA ALA A 81 -6.07 9.30 2.35
C ALA A 81 -6.06 9.97 3.74
N ASP A 82 -7.01 10.87 4.02
CA ASP A 82 -7.13 11.55 5.33
C ASP A 82 -7.26 10.52 6.48
N LEU A 83 -8.08 9.48 6.28
CA LEU A 83 -8.25 8.39 7.25
C LEU A 83 -6.97 7.55 7.40
N ALA A 84 -6.30 7.22 6.30
CA ALA A 84 -5.03 6.49 6.35
C ALA A 84 -3.96 7.30 7.09
N GLU A 85 -3.84 8.59 6.80
CA GLU A 85 -2.88 9.49 7.44
C GLU A 85 -3.14 9.64 8.94
N ALA A 86 -4.40 9.76 9.36
CA ALA A 86 -4.76 9.76 10.78
C ALA A 86 -4.32 8.46 11.47
N LEU A 87 -4.58 7.30 10.85
CA LEU A 87 -4.18 6.00 11.42
C LEU A 87 -2.65 5.85 11.57
N TYR A 88 -1.85 6.44 10.69
CA TYR A 88 -0.38 6.39 10.77
C TYR A 88 0.24 7.52 11.62
N SER A 89 -0.44 8.65 11.75
CA SER A 89 0.04 9.81 12.54
C SER A 89 -0.37 9.73 14.01
N MET A 90 -1.36 8.90 14.37
CA MET A 90 -1.71 8.69 15.77
C MET A 90 -0.60 7.91 16.49
N PRO A 91 -0.08 8.41 17.63
CA PRO A 91 0.84 7.63 18.45
C PRO A 91 0.15 6.32 18.84
N ARG A 92 0.94 5.24 18.83
CA ARG A 92 0.60 3.82 19.01
C ARG A 92 -0.17 3.45 20.30
N ASN A 93 -0.72 4.42 21.01
CA ASN A 93 -1.40 4.26 22.29
C ASN A 93 -2.93 4.17 22.19
N ASN A 94 -3.50 4.31 20.99
CA ASN A 94 -4.94 4.19 20.76
C ASN A 94 -5.33 2.88 20.07
N GLN A 95 -4.52 1.81 20.22
CA GLN A 95 -5.06 0.47 20.03
C GLN A 95 -6.29 0.37 20.92
N LEU A 96 -7.44 0.28 20.26
CA LEU A 96 -8.66 -0.29 20.80
C LEU A 96 -8.24 -1.44 21.71
N SER A 97 -8.34 -1.20 23.02
CA SER A 97 -8.19 -2.25 23.99
C SER A 97 -9.37 -3.20 23.78
N LEU A 98 -9.22 -4.13 22.84
CA LEU A 98 -9.81 -5.44 23.03
C LEU A 98 -9.18 -5.91 24.33
N SER A 99 -9.93 -5.71 25.40
CA SER A 99 -9.62 -6.24 26.70
C SER A 99 -9.34 -7.72 26.46
N ALA A 100 -8.10 -8.15 26.69
CA ALA A 100 -7.81 -9.57 26.80
C ALA A 100 -8.87 -10.19 27.73
N PRO A 101 -9.42 -11.37 27.43
CA PRO A 101 -10.47 -11.95 28.25
C PRO A 101 -9.93 -12.04 29.67
N ARG A 102 -10.49 -11.22 30.57
CA ARG A 102 -10.18 -11.28 31.99
C ARG A 102 -10.70 -12.61 32.48
N SER A 103 -9.80 -13.57 32.63
CA SER A 103 -10.05 -14.79 33.39
C SER A 103 -10.62 -14.40 34.76
N PRO A 104 -11.76 -14.94 35.20
CA PRO A 104 -12.29 -14.61 36.50
C PRO A 104 -11.38 -15.19 37.58
N THR A 105 -10.74 -14.33 38.35
CA THR A 105 -10.16 -14.66 39.65
C THR A 105 -11.25 -14.71 40.71
N MET A 106 -11.29 -15.83 41.46
CA MET A 106 -11.65 -16.02 42.89
C MET A 106 -12.50 -17.31 43.09
N PRO A 107 -12.54 -17.91 44.30
CA PRO A 107 -11.48 -18.13 45.28
C PRO A 107 -11.44 -19.60 45.82
N ASN A 108 -10.25 -20.04 46.26
CA ASN A 108 -9.98 -20.96 47.37
C ASN A 108 -10.97 -22.11 47.71
N ASN A 109 -10.62 -23.37 47.41
CA ASN A 109 -10.50 -24.45 48.42
C ASN A 109 -9.96 -25.78 47.83
N GLY A 110 -8.80 -26.24 48.32
CA GLY A 110 -8.48 -27.67 48.48
C GLY A 110 -8.12 -28.54 47.25
N MET A 111 -7.10 -29.39 47.47
CA MET A 111 -6.76 -30.62 46.73
C MET A 111 -5.85 -30.53 45.49
N THR A 112 -4.55 -30.70 45.75
CA THR A 112 -3.66 -31.74 45.19
C THR A 112 -3.99 -32.30 43.79
N SER A 113 -3.14 -32.02 42.80
CA SER A 113 -2.61 -33.06 41.91
C SER A 113 -1.57 -32.50 40.94
N THR A 114 -0.32 -32.81 41.27
CA THR A 114 0.83 -32.94 40.40
C THR A 114 0.49 -33.60 39.06
N PHE A 115 0.69 -32.93 37.93
CA PHE A 115 1.01 -33.59 36.65
C PHE A 115 1.84 -32.65 35.77
N ASN A 116 3.17 -32.83 35.80
CA ASN A 116 4.10 -32.37 34.77
C ASN A 116 4.33 -33.54 33.80
N ALA A 117 4.19 -33.30 32.49
CA ALA A 117 4.40 -34.34 31.48
C ALA A 117 4.72 -33.70 30.10
N TYR A 118 6.03 -33.69 29.78
CA TYR A 118 6.67 -33.64 28.45
C TYR A 118 6.55 -32.33 27.65
N ALA A 119 7.59 -31.47 27.61
CA ALA A 119 8.82 -31.60 26.81
C ALA A 119 8.56 -31.64 25.29
N GLY A 120 8.39 -30.46 24.69
CA GLY A 120 8.46 -30.23 23.24
C GLY A 120 9.30 -28.99 22.97
N GLN A 121 10.60 -29.21 22.80
CA GLN A 121 11.60 -28.20 22.46
C GLN A 121 11.26 -27.50 21.13
N LEU A 122 11.47 -26.19 21.07
CA LEU A 122 12.08 -25.43 19.96
C LEU A 122 12.23 -23.97 20.43
N ALA A 123 13.16 -23.75 21.35
CA ALA A 123 13.68 -22.42 21.62
C ALA A 123 14.52 -22.00 20.41
N VAL A 124 14.03 -21.07 19.59
CA VAL A 124 14.85 -20.39 18.59
C VAL A 124 15.40 -19.13 19.24
N THR A 125 16.62 -19.23 19.76
CA THR A 125 17.44 -18.07 20.09
C THR A 125 17.95 -17.45 18.78
N VAL A 126 17.41 -16.30 18.38
CA VAL A 126 18.12 -15.43 17.42
C VAL A 126 19.11 -14.60 18.22
N GLN A 127 20.37 -14.96 18.04
CA GLN A 127 21.55 -14.30 18.57
C GLN A 127 21.71 -12.94 17.87
N ASP A 128 21.77 -11.88 18.67
CA ASP A 128 22.21 -10.55 18.27
C ASP A 128 23.70 -10.62 17.90
N THR A 129 24.03 -10.41 16.62
CA THR A 129 25.39 -10.16 16.16
C THR A 129 25.31 -9.41 14.83
N GLY A 130 25.49 -8.09 14.86
CA GLY A 130 25.56 -7.32 13.61
C GLY A 130 25.48 -5.81 13.79
N ASN A 131 26.43 -5.25 14.53
CA ASN A 131 26.70 -3.81 14.59
C ASN A 131 27.05 -3.30 13.18
N GLY A 132 26.09 -2.70 12.49
CA GLY A 132 26.21 -2.23 11.10
C GLY A 132 25.63 -0.83 10.96
N GLN A 133 26.45 0.15 11.35
CA GLN A 133 26.24 1.58 11.25
C GLN A 133 25.88 1.96 9.79
N TRP A 134 24.64 2.40 9.54
CA TRP A 134 24.24 2.99 8.26
C TRP A 134 24.84 4.39 8.18
N SER A 135 26.06 4.47 7.68
CA SER A 135 26.68 5.72 7.26
C SER A 135 25.96 6.26 6.03
N GLU A 136 25.43 7.47 6.20
CA GLU A 136 24.93 8.34 5.15
C GLU A 136 25.97 8.57 4.04
N GLY A 137 25.44 8.78 2.83
CA GLY A 137 26.14 9.44 1.73
C GLY A 137 26.73 8.49 0.72
N PHE A 138 26.25 8.57 -0.54
CA PHE A 138 27.11 8.86 -1.69
C PHE A 138 26.26 9.41 -2.84
N PHE A 139 26.65 10.61 -3.27
CA PHE A 139 26.49 11.15 -4.62
C PHE A 139 26.96 10.12 -5.66
N PHE A 140 26.24 10.01 -6.78
CA PHE A 140 26.71 10.19 -8.16
C PHE A 140 25.50 10.42 -9.07
#